data_AF-A0AAE2XS24-F1
#
_entry.id   AF-A0AAE2XS24-F1
#
_cell.length_a   1.000
_cell.length_b   1.000
_cell.length_c   1.000
_cell.angle_alpha   90.00
_cell.angle_beta   90.00
_cell.angle_gamma   90.00
#
_symmetry.space_group_name_H-M   'P 1'
#
loop_
_entity.id
_entity.type
_entity.pdbx_description
1 polymer ?
#
loop_
_entity_poly.entity_id
_entity_poly.type
_entity_poly.pdbx_seq_one_letter_code
_entity_poly.pdbx_strand_id
1 'polypeptide(L)'
;MSKYLSPPSEADVELFERMLRNVGVEEFMDAARSAADTVSARLKEGDVNGAAEYVFDMVVQSVMVNRLEAPRKVIDLLKRRGEKLKGLLENPIFRVSDKLLESFEKGDVKLFADAMSSVEKEVLGKTSLDIRFSIVKDIHCAFYKYTQ
;
A
#
# COMPACT_ATOMS: atom_id res chain seq x y z
N MET A 1 7.62 22.13 0.28
CA MET A 1 8.29 20.86 0.64
C MET A 1 7.21 19.84 0.97
N SER A 2 7.35 18.58 0.55
CA SER A 2 6.36 17.53 0.84
C SER A 2 6.34 17.24 2.34
N LYS A 3 5.14 17.16 2.95
CA LYS A 3 4.95 16.93 4.40
C LYS A 3 5.48 15.58 4.88
N TYR A 4 5.77 14.67 3.95
CA TYR A 4 6.28 13.31 4.20
C TYR A 4 7.82 13.23 4.29
N LEU A 5 8.52 14.33 4.00
CA LEU A 5 9.98 14.43 4.16
C LEU A 5 10.43 14.60 5.62
N SER A 6 9.48 14.83 6.52
CA SER A 6 9.72 14.96 7.94
C SER A 6 8.98 13.86 8.69
N PRO A 7 9.51 13.39 9.83
CA PRO A 7 8.82 12.41 10.67
C PRO A 7 7.41 12.87 11.07
N PRO A 8 6.47 11.93 11.28
CA PRO A 8 5.17 12.23 11.88
C PRO A 8 5.31 12.74 13.32
N SER A 9 4.25 13.36 13.85
CA SER A 9 4.24 13.82 15.24
C SER A 9 4.22 12.64 16.22
N GLU A 10 4.73 12.84 17.43
CA GLU A 10 4.68 11.82 18.50
C GLU A 10 3.25 11.34 18.77
N ALA A 11 2.28 12.26 18.76
CA ALA A 11 0.87 11.94 18.94
C ALA A 11 0.31 11.04 17.81
N ASP A 12 0.69 11.28 16.55
CA ASP A 12 0.29 10.41 15.45
C ASP A 12 0.93 9.01 15.60
N VAL A 13 2.20 8.94 16.02
CA VAL A 13 2.89 7.65 16.27
C VAL A 13 2.21 6.87 17.39
N GLU A 14 1.88 7.51 18.52
CA GLU A 14 1.18 6.84 19.63
C GLU A 14 -0.18 6.27 19.22
N LEU A 15 -0.93 7.00 18.38
CA LEU A 15 -2.21 6.55 17.85
C LEU A 15 -2.03 5.35 16.91
N PHE A 16 -1.05 5.40 16.02
CA PHE A 16 -0.70 4.31 15.14
C PHE A 16 -0.34 3.04 15.91
N GLU A 17 0.51 3.15 16.93
CA GLU A 17 0.89 2.00 17.75
C GLU A 17 -0.28 1.42 18.54
N ARG A 18 -1.17 2.27 19.04
CA ARG A 18 -2.39 1.83 19.71
C ARG A 18 -3.30 1.08 18.76
N MET A 19 -3.45 1.57 17.53
CA MET A 19 -4.21 0.90 16.48
C MET A 19 -3.61 -0.48 16.18
N LEU A 20 -2.29 -0.59 16.01
CA LEU A 20 -1.63 -1.88 15.78
C LEU A 20 -1.86 -2.88 16.92
N ARG A 21 -1.82 -2.42 18.17
CA ARG A 21 -2.10 -3.27 19.35
C ARG A 21 -3.56 -3.71 19.41
N ASN A 22 -4.49 -2.83 19.04
CA ASN A 22 -5.93 -3.12 19.12
C ASN A 22 -6.40 -4.04 18.00
N VAL A 23 -5.90 -3.86 16.79
CA VAL A 23 -6.25 -4.69 15.63
C VAL A 23 -5.48 -6.00 15.67
N GLY A 24 -4.20 -5.97 16.04
CA GLY A 24 -3.34 -7.15 16.06
C GLY A 24 -2.69 -7.43 14.70
N VAL A 25 -1.46 -7.95 14.75
CA VAL A 25 -0.65 -8.21 13.54
C VAL A 25 -1.27 -9.27 12.64
N GLU A 26 -1.92 -10.28 13.23
CA GLU A 26 -2.55 -11.39 12.48
C GLU A 26 -3.70 -10.89 11.60
N GLU A 27 -4.55 -10.00 12.10
CA GLU A 27 -5.65 -9.40 11.33
C GLU A 27 -5.15 -8.64 10.09
N PHE A 28 -4.05 -7.89 10.22
CA PHE A 28 -3.40 -7.24 9.07
C PHE A 28 -2.88 -8.24 8.04
N MET A 29 -2.29 -9.34 8.51
CA MET A 29 -1.78 -10.38 7.63
C MET A 29 -2.91 -11.13 6.92
N ASP A 30 -4.01 -11.43 7.61
CA ASP A 30 -5.18 -12.08 7.05
C ASP A 30 -5.89 -11.16 6.05
N ALA A 31 -6.01 -9.86 6.35
CA ALA A 31 -6.51 -8.87 5.41
C ALA A 31 -5.65 -8.77 4.14
N ALA A 32 -4.32 -8.72 4.29
CA ALA A 32 -3.40 -8.71 3.15
C ALA A 32 -3.55 -9.96 2.27
N ARG A 33 -3.73 -11.14 2.89
CA ARG A 33 -3.95 -12.40 2.18
C ARG A 33 -5.28 -12.40 1.42
N SER A 34 -6.35 -11.99 2.08
CA SER A 34 -7.68 -11.87 1.49
C SER A 34 -7.67 -10.91 0.28
N ALA A 35 -6.96 -9.78 0.40
CA ALA A 35 -6.78 -8.85 -0.71
C ALA A 35 -6.04 -9.49 -1.88
N ALA A 36 -4.96 -10.25 -1.63
CA ALA A 36 -4.22 -10.97 -2.68
C ALA A 36 -5.08 -12.00 -3.44
N ASP A 37 -5.94 -12.74 -2.72
CA ASP A 37 -6.89 -13.68 -3.34
C ASP A 37 -7.91 -12.94 -4.21
N THR A 38 -8.36 -11.77 -3.74
CA THR A 38 -9.31 -10.92 -4.46
C THR A 38 -8.72 -10.31 -5.73
N VAL A 39 -7.44 -9.95 -5.75
CA VAL A 39 -6.74 -9.52 -6.98
C VAL A 39 -6.92 -10.56 -8.09
N SER A 40 -6.69 -11.84 -7.77
CA SER A 40 -6.82 -12.91 -8.75
C SER A 40 -8.26 -13.10 -9.22
N ALA A 41 -9.24 -12.92 -8.34
CA ALA A 41 -10.66 -12.99 -8.69
C ALA A 41 -11.06 -11.86 -9.65
N ARG A 42 -10.71 -10.61 -9.34
CA ARG A 42 -11.00 -9.44 -10.19
C ARG A 42 -10.37 -9.53 -11.56
N LEU A 43 -9.13 -10.02 -11.65
CA LEU A 43 -8.48 -10.23 -12.95
C LEU A 43 -9.18 -11.30 -13.81
N LYS A 44 -9.77 -12.35 -13.21
CA LYS A 44 -10.57 -13.34 -13.96
C LYS A 44 -11.87 -12.76 -14.49
N GLU A 45 -12.45 -11.80 -13.78
CA GLU A 45 -13.65 -11.06 -14.17
C GLU A 45 -13.37 -9.96 -15.20
N GLY A 46 -12.08 -9.68 -15.50
CA GLY A 46 -11.68 -8.58 -16.37
C GLY A 46 -11.70 -7.20 -15.69
N ASP A 47 -11.96 -7.15 -14.37
CA ASP A 47 -11.95 -5.92 -13.58
C ASP A 47 -10.53 -5.54 -13.17
N VAL A 48 -9.86 -4.81 -14.07
CA VAL A 48 -8.49 -4.32 -13.86
C VAL A 48 -8.42 -3.25 -12.77
N ASN A 49 -9.44 -2.41 -12.65
CA ASN A 49 -9.44 -1.32 -11.67
C ASN A 49 -9.60 -1.87 -10.26
N GLY A 50 -10.58 -2.77 -10.05
CA GLY A 50 -10.73 -3.47 -8.79
C GLY A 50 -9.48 -4.26 -8.43
N ALA A 51 -8.86 -4.95 -9.40
CA ALA A 51 -7.59 -5.64 -9.15
C ALA A 51 -6.47 -4.68 -8.68
N ALA A 52 -6.34 -3.49 -9.27
CA ALA A 52 -5.35 -2.50 -8.85
C ALA A 52 -5.61 -1.98 -7.43
N GLU A 53 -6.89 -1.73 -7.10
CA GLU A 53 -7.32 -1.36 -5.75
C GLU A 53 -6.94 -2.42 -4.72
N TYR A 54 -7.24 -3.69 -4.98
CA TYR A 54 -6.86 -4.77 -4.05
C TYR A 54 -5.35 -5.01 -3.96
N VAL A 55 -4.57 -4.67 -4.99
CA VAL A 55 -3.10 -4.62 -4.88
C VAL A 55 -2.67 -3.51 -3.91
N PHE A 56 -3.31 -2.34 -3.98
CA PHE A 56 -3.05 -1.25 -3.03
C PHE A 56 -3.39 -1.65 -1.60
N ASP A 57 -4.58 -2.20 -1.37
CA ASP A 57 -5.00 -2.67 -0.05
C ASP A 57 -4.01 -3.69 0.52
N MET A 58 -3.69 -4.74 -0.25
CA MET A 58 -2.69 -5.74 0.14
C MET A 58 -1.35 -5.10 0.56
N VAL A 59 -0.84 -4.14 -0.21
CA VAL A 59 0.40 -3.43 0.12
C VAL A 59 0.26 -2.65 1.42
N VAL A 60 -0.82 -1.88 1.58
CA VAL A 60 -1.07 -1.09 2.78
C VAL A 60 -1.12 -1.96 4.02
N GLN A 61 -1.95 -3.02 4.02
CA GLN A 61 -2.06 -3.94 5.15
C GLN A 61 -0.69 -4.56 5.50
N SER A 62 0.11 -4.89 4.49
CA SER A 62 1.43 -5.49 4.66
C SER A 62 2.47 -4.52 5.24
N VAL A 63 2.47 -3.25 4.81
CA VAL A 63 3.44 -2.26 5.32
C VAL A 63 3.10 -1.81 6.74
N MET A 64 1.83 -1.86 7.17
CA MET A 64 1.44 -1.59 8.56
C MET A 64 2.18 -2.47 9.57
N VAL A 65 2.51 -3.70 9.18
CA VAL A 65 3.15 -4.71 10.03
C VAL A 65 4.55 -5.12 9.55
N ASN A 66 5.16 -4.32 8.68
CA ASN A 66 6.50 -4.55 8.12
C ASN A 66 6.69 -5.94 7.47
N ARG A 67 5.71 -6.39 6.67
CA ARG A 67 5.73 -7.68 5.95
C ARG A 67 5.77 -7.50 4.44
N LEU A 68 6.93 -7.10 3.92
CA LEU A 68 7.07 -6.65 2.52
C LEU A 68 7.20 -7.79 1.48
N GLU A 69 7.66 -8.98 1.89
CA GLU A 69 8.03 -10.04 0.96
C GLU A 69 6.83 -10.60 0.16
N ALA A 70 5.71 -10.84 0.84
CA ALA A 70 4.50 -11.40 0.22
C ALA A 70 3.91 -10.47 -0.87
N PRO A 71 3.62 -9.17 -0.59
CA PRO A 71 3.10 -8.29 -1.63
C PRO A 71 4.10 -8.08 -2.77
N ARG A 72 5.41 -8.08 -2.51
CA ARG A 72 6.44 -7.99 -3.56
C ARG A 72 6.36 -9.17 -4.53
N LYS A 73 6.27 -10.40 -4.01
CA LYS A 73 6.11 -11.60 -4.84
C LYS A 73 4.87 -11.53 -5.74
N VAL A 74 3.75 -11.01 -5.22
CA VAL A 74 2.52 -10.82 -5.99
C VAL A 74 2.73 -9.80 -7.11
N ILE A 75 3.28 -8.62 -6.80
CA ILE A 75 3.54 -7.57 -7.80
C ILE A 75 4.49 -8.06 -8.89
N ASP A 76 5.56 -8.75 -8.52
CA ASP A 76 6.52 -9.30 -9.49
C ASP A 76 5.88 -10.35 -10.39
N LEU A 77 5.02 -11.21 -9.84
CA LEU A 77 4.25 -12.18 -10.62
C LEU A 77 3.33 -11.50 -11.63
N LEU A 78 2.66 -10.42 -11.23
CA LEU A 78 1.78 -9.63 -12.09
C LEU A 78 2.58 -8.94 -13.21
N LYS A 79 3.73 -8.33 -12.88
CA LYS A 79 4.65 -7.70 -13.84
C LYS A 79 5.19 -8.70 -14.88
N ARG A 80 5.53 -9.92 -14.46
CA ARG A 80 6.01 -10.99 -15.37
C ARG A 80 4.98 -11.42 -16.40
N ARG A 81 3.68 -11.17 -16.16
CA ARG A 81 2.60 -11.46 -17.11
C ARG A 81 2.43 -10.37 -18.17
N GLY A 82 3.17 -9.26 -18.06
CA GLY A 82 3.46 -8.28 -19.11
C GLY A 82 2.27 -7.93 -20.01
N GLU A 83 2.29 -8.43 -21.24
CA GLU A 83 1.28 -8.13 -22.26
C GLU A 83 -0.15 -8.53 -21.85
N LYS A 84 -0.31 -9.63 -21.10
CA LYS A 84 -1.63 -10.11 -20.67
C LYS A 84 -2.28 -9.19 -19.64
N LEU A 85 -1.48 -8.40 -18.92
CA LEU A 85 -1.93 -7.52 -17.84
C LEU A 85 -1.54 -6.06 -18.09
N LYS A 86 -1.28 -5.66 -19.34
CA LYS A 86 -0.82 -4.30 -19.67
C LYS A 86 -1.71 -3.22 -19.05
N GLY A 87 -3.03 -3.38 -19.12
CA GLY A 87 -3.98 -2.44 -18.50
C GLY A 87 -3.80 -2.30 -16.99
N LEU A 88 -3.46 -3.37 -16.28
CA LEU A 88 -3.16 -3.34 -14.84
C LEU A 88 -1.83 -2.62 -14.57
N LEU A 89 -0.78 -2.94 -15.34
CA LEU A 89 0.55 -2.35 -15.16
C LEU A 89 0.58 -0.85 -15.49
N GLU A 90 -0.33 -0.40 -16.35
CA GLU A 90 -0.53 1.00 -16.69
C GLU A 90 -1.47 1.74 -15.73
N ASN A 91 -2.21 1.00 -14.88
CA ASN A 91 -3.14 1.58 -13.92
C ASN A 91 -2.38 2.45 -12.89
N PRO A 92 -2.81 3.71 -12.65
CA PRO A 92 -2.15 4.61 -11.70
C PRO A 92 -2.08 4.03 -10.28
N ILE A 93 -3.14 3.37 -9.80
CA ILE A 93 -3.19 2.80 -8.45
C ILE A 93 -2.15 1.69 -8.32
N PHE A 94 -2.07 0.78 -9.30
CA PHE A 94 -1.05 -0.28 -9.30
C PHE A 94 0.38 0.28 -9.23
N ARG A 95 0.67 1.31 -10.02
CA ARG A 95 1.98 1.98 -10.03
C ARG A 95 2.29 2.65 -8.70
N VAL A 96 1.29 3.26 -8.07
CA VAL A 96 1.42 3.83 -6.72
C VAL A 96 1.71 2.75 -5.68
N SER A 97 1.01 1.62 -5.72
CA SER A 97 1.24 0.49 -4.82
C SER A 97 2.66 -0.06 -4.93
N ASP A 98 3.15 -0.25 -6.16
CA ASP A 98 4.50 -0.73 -6.43
C ASP A 98 5.57 0.24 -5.93
N LYS A 99 5.40 1.54 -6.21
CA LYS A 99 6.30 2.61 -5.74
C LYS A 99 6.28 2.74 -4.22
N LEU A 100 5.11 2.63 -3.59
CA LEU A 100 4.98 2.65 -2.14
C LEU A 100 5.73 1.48 -1.52
N LEU A 101 5.52 0.26 -2.01
CA LEU A 101 6.25 -0.91 -1.52
C LEU A 101 7.77 -0.77 -1.71
N GLU A 102 8.21 -0.31 -2.88
CA GLU A 102 9.63 -0.05 -3.17
C GLU A 102 10.26 0.95 -2.20
N SER A 103 9.52 1.99 -1.80
CA SER A 103 10.01 2.96 -0.83
C SER A 103 10.29 2.34 0.54
N PHE A 104 9.43 1.43 1.01
CA PHE A 104 9.63 0.70 2.27
C PHE A 104 10.82 -0.27 2.18
N GLU A 105 10.97 -0.97 1.06
CA GLU A 105 12.11 -1.89 0.85
C GLU A 105 13.46 -1.16 0.85
N LYS A 106 13.50 0.06 0.31
CA LYS A 106 14.72 0.86 0.20
C LYS A 106 14.98 1.76 1.41
N GLY A 107 13.96 2.04 2.23
CA GLY A 107 14.02 3.06 3.28
C GLY A 107 14.32 4.47 2.74
N ASP A 108 13.97 4.75 1.48
CA ASP A 108 14.26 6.05 0.83
C ASP A 108 13.13 7.04 1.10
N VAL A 109 13.41 8.04 1.94
CA VAL A 109 12.46 9.09 2.35
C VAL A 109 11.94 9.91 1.17
N LYS A 110 12.77 10.18 0.14
CA LYS A 110 12.34 10.96 -1.04
C LYS A 110 11.41 10.12 -1.89
N LEU A 111 11.77 8.86 -2.12
CA LEU A 111 10.93 7.92 -2.85
C LEU A 111 9.58 7.72 -2.15
N PHE A 112 9.61 7.60 -0.81
CA PHE A 112 8.42 7.51 0.03
C PHE A 112 7.56 8.77 -0.08
N ALA A 113 8.15 9.96 0.06
CA ALA A 113 7.41 11.22 -0.02
C ALA A 113 6.70 11.38 -1.37
N ASP A 114 7.35 11.00 -2.47
CA ASP A 114 6.74 11.01 -3.79
C ASP A 114 5.65 9.94 -3.96
N ALA A 115 5.83 8.75 -3.36
CA ALA A 115 4.82 7.70 -3.34
C ALA A 115 3.57 8.19 -2.61
N MET A 116 3.72 8.80 -1.43
CA MET A 116 2.61 9.33 -0.63
C MET A 116 1.86 10.48 -1.32
N SER A 117 2.57 11.39 -1.98
CA SER A 117 1.92 12.41 -2.81
C SER A 117 1.11 11.80 -3.96
N SER A 118 1.56 10.66 -4.49
CA SER A 118 0.81 9.93 -5.52
C SER A 118 -0.38 9.16 -4.94
N VAL A 119 -0.30 8.63 -3.71
CA VAL A 119 -1.45 8.07 -2.96
C VAL A 119 -2.54 9.12 -2.81
N GLU A 120 -2.20 10.31 -2.32
CA GLU A 120 -3.19 11.39 -2.15
C GLU A 120 -3.83 11.80 -3.47
N LYS A 121 -3.06 11.80 -4.56
CA LYS A 121 -3.53 12.24 -5.86
C LYS A 121 -4.37 11.19 -6.58
N GLU A 122 -3.94 9.92 -6.58
CA GLU A 122 -4.50 8.89 -7.47
C GLU A 122 -5.43 7.91 -6.74
N VAL A 123 -5.35 7.83 -5.40
CA VAL A 123 -6.09 6.85 -4.60
C VAL A 123 -7.21 7.51 -3.79
N LEU A 124 -6.89 8.54 -3.00
CA LEU A 124 -7.87 9.14 -2.09
C LEU A 124 -9.10 9.71 -2.82
N GLY A 125 -10.28 9.23 -2.42
CA GLY A 125 -11.56 9.67 -2.99
C GLY A 125 -11.81 9.22 -4.44
N LYS A 126 -10.96 8.33 -4.97
CA LYS A 126 -11.02 7.84 -6.36
C LYS A 126 -11.20 6.32 -6.48
N THR A 127 -11.10 5.60 -5.37
CA THR A 127 -11.25 4.15 -5.30
C THR A 127 -12.59 3.74 -4.73
N SER A 128 -13.04 2.52 -5.05
CA SER A 128 -14.19 1.90 -4.39
C SER A 128 -13.89 1.44 -2.96
N LEU A 129 -12.61 1.24 -2.65
CA LEU A 129 -12.14 1.00 -1.28
C LEU A 129 -12.46 2.18 -0.37
N ASP A 130 -12.99 1.90 0.82
CA ASP A 130 -13.19 2.89 1.88
C ASP A 130 -11.85 3.26 2.54
N ILE A 131 -11.04 4.01 1.80
CA ILE A 131 -9.71 4.44 2.21
C ILE A 131 -9.86 5.72 3.03
N ARG A 132 -9.97 5.56 4.35
CA ARG A 132 -10.08 6.66 5.31
C ARG A 132 -8.80 7.51 5.31
N PHE A 133 -8.94 8.82 5.53
CA PHE A 133 -7.82 9.77 5.64
C PHE A 133 -6.79 9.37 6.72
N SER A 134 -7.21 8.59 7.73
CA SER A 134 -6.32 8.03 8.75
C SER A 134 -5.22 7.16 8.15
N ILE A 135 -5.51 6.43 7.07
CA ILE A 135 -4.56 5.48 6.49
C ILE A 135 -3.29 6.17 5.99
N VAL A 136 -3.40 7.40 5.50
CA VAL A 136 -2.24 8.17 5.02
C VAL A 136 -1.30 8.50 6.17
N LYS A 137 -1.86 8.84 7.33
CA LYS A 137 -1.08 9.05 8.55
C LYS A 137 -0.47 7.75 9.05
N ASP A 138 -1.22 6.66 9.00
CA ASP A 138 -0.76 5.35 9.46
C ASP A 138 0.39 4.82 8.57
N ILE A 139 0.31 5.00 7.25
CA ILE A 139 1.41 4.68 6.31
C ILE A 139 2.64 5.54 6.60
N HIS A 140 2.45 6.83 6.89
CA HIS A 140 3.53 7.72 7.29
C HIS A 140 4.22 7.26 8.57
N CYS A 141 3.44 6.89 9.59
CA CYS A 141 3.96 6.34 10.84
C CYS A 141 4.69 5.01 10.62
N ALA A 142 4.12 4.10 9.83
CA ALA A 142 4.73 2.82 9.51
C ALA A 142 6.10 2.99 8.84
N PHE A 143 6.22 3.90 7.88
CA PHE A 143 7.48 4.14 7.17
C PHE A 143 8.58 4.60 8.13
N TYR A 144 8.32 5.66 8.89
CA TYR A 144 9.32 6.19 9.84
C TYR A 144 9.61 5.24 10.99
N LYS A 145 8.64 4.43 11.43
CA LYS A 145 8.86 3.44 12.49
C LYS A 145 9.76 2.28 12.03
N TYR A 146 9.60 1.82 10.80
CA TYR A 146 10.23 0.57 10.34
C TYR A 146 11.49 0.77 9.50
N THR A 147 11.71 1.98 8.97
CA THR A 147 12.79 2.21 8.00
C THR A 147 13.74 3.34 8.38
N GLN A 148 13.39 4.17 9.37
CA GLN A 148 14.19 5.31 9.85
C GLN A 148 14.53 5.12 11.32
#